data_AF-V4U6U4-F1
#
_entry.id   AF-V4U6U4-F1
#
_cell.length_a   1.000
_cell.length_b   1.000
_cell.length_c   1.000
_cell.angle_alpha   90.00
_cell.angle_beta   90.00
_cell.angle_gamma   90.00
#
_symmetry.space_group_name_H-M   'P 1'
#
loop_
_entity.id
_entity.type
_entity.pdbx_description
1 polymer ?
#
loop_
_entity_poly.entity_id
_entity_poly.type
_entity_poly.pdbx_seq_one_letter_code
_entity_poly.pdbx_strand_id
1 'polypeptide(L)'
;MDSYSPLLEKARVPQPSLQKFAVVSIFSKLRTSPAHLGPDSEPGRDAITQCLNSSSPAVVDQTVREFCRLVADSKFDLSLGLLELQSALEGSDPKFVTLFVKALGHLVRLGFERFNGSWKFGATENHPFIKILSSRNEVHTELVQQVLLFMTQNKHLGMVEVCEFLRPFFNFSILRMPFSDSLSSLFVRQLVSSVASLCCSFPSDALPVFEVLRGCLEYFPLKNSKEQRNLEFVVDCMVDSYIVVLRHLVSNGLLVTEAQMSGMELLGTVLSLYTSPFKQSGGVEHIVEVLKHVLVAQFELRLQYKPELSSVILYLFSILIDSELEHEQLCILKFLLFLINWKSENVLF
;
A
#
# COMPACT_ATOMS: atom_id res chain seq x y z
N MET A 1 -23.79 -1.39 41.32
CA MET A 1 -22.88 -2.56 41.22
C MET A 1 -22.44 -2.68 39.79
N ASP A 2 -21.14 -2.78 39.55
CA ASP A 2 -20.58 -2.89 38.21
C ASP A 2 -21.05 -4.18 37.53
N SER A 3 -21.93 -4.02 36.55
CA SER A 3 -22.66 -5.11 35.88
C SER A 3 -21.75 -6.13 35.21
N TYR A 4 -20.48 -5.78 34.94
CA TYR A 4 -19.49 -6.60 34.26
C TYR A 4 -18.42 -7.18 35.19
N SER A 5 -18.29 -6.71 36.44
CA SER A 5 -17.18 -7.06 37.34
C SER A 5 -17.00 -8.56 37.58
N PRO A 6 -18.05 -9.37 37.83
CA PRO A 6 -17.88 -10.81 38.01
C PRO A 6 -17.27 -11.52 36.79
N LEU A 7 -17.58 -11.04 35.58
CA LEU A 7 -17.05 -11.60 34.34
C LEU A 7 -15.61 -11.11 34.10
N LEU A 8 -15.31 -9.85 34.43
CA LEU A 8 -13.96 -9.29 34.36
C LEU A 8 -13.00 -10.01 35.33
N GLU A 9 -13.45 -10.32 36.54
CA GLU A 9 -12.70 -11.15 37.48
C GLU A 9 -12.44 -12.55 36.93
N LYS A 10 -13.46 -13.18 36.32
CA LYS A 10 -13.31 -14.48 35.67
C LYS A 10 -12.33 -14.45 34.50
N ALA A 11 -12.22 -13.33 33.78
CA ALA A 11 -11.23 -13.14 32.72
C ALA A 11 -9.78 -13.02 33.24
N ARG A 12 -9.58 -12.74 34.53
CA ARG A 12 -8.24 -12.69 35.15
C ARG A 12 -7.74 -14.05 35.63
N VAL A 13 -8.61 -15.06 35.72
CA VAL A 13 -8.23 -16.43 36.06
C VAL A 13 -7.30 -16.99 34.98
N PRO A 14 -6.13 -17.56 35.31
CA PRO A 14 -5.12 -18.01 34.33
C PRO A 14 -5.51 -19.34 33.66
N GLN A 15 -6.75 -19.46 33.20
CA GLN A 15 -7.28 -20.62 32.47
C GLN A 15 -7.90 -20.14 31.14
N PRO A 16 -7.23 -20.36 29.99
CA PRO A 16 -7.63 -19.78 28.70
C PRO A 16 -9.09 -20.06 28.29
N SER A 17 -9.63 -21.24 28.58
CA SER A 17 -11.03 -21.58 28.26
C SER A 17 -12.02 -20.75 29.08
N LEU A 18 -11.77 -20.55 30.37
CA LEU A 18 -12.61 -19.71 31.23
C LEU A 18 -12.50 -18.24 30.83
N GLN A 19 -11.30 -17.78 30.48
CA GLN A 19 -11.07 -16.41 30.01
C GLN A 19 -11.87 -16.12 28.74
N LYS A 20 -11.78 -17.01 27.73
CA LYS A 20 -12.56 -16.87 26.49
C LYS A 20 -14.06 -16.89 26.76
N PHE A 21 -14.54 -17.81 27.59
CA PHE A 21 -15.95 -17.86 27.97
C PHE A 21 -16.42 -16.57 28.66
N ALA A 22 -15.60 -16.00 29.55
CA ALA A 22 -15.91 -14.74 30.22
C ALA A 22 -16.03 -13.59 29.22
N VAL A 23 -15.08 -13.47 28.28
CA VAL A 23 -15.14 -12.46 27.21
C VAL A 23 -16.38 -12.63 26.34
N VAL A 24 -16.67 -13.85 25.86
CA VAL A 24 -17.88 -14.11 25.07
C VAL A 24 -19.14 -13.71 25.84
N SER A 25 -19.19 -13.98 27.15
CA SER A 25 -20.32 -13.61 28.00
C SER A 25 -20.47 -12.10 28.15
N ILE A 26 -19.36 -11.36 28.29
CA ILE A 26 -19.35 -9.89 28.33
C ILE A 26 -19.93 -9.33 27.02
N PHE A 27 -19.43 -9.78 25.88
CA PHE A 27 -19.90 -9.29 24.58
C PHE A 27 -21.32 -9.73 24.23
N SER A 28 -21.74 -10.92 24.66
CA SER A 28 -23.14 -11.33 24.57
C SER A 28 -24.04 -10.38 25.36
N LYS A 29 -23.63 -10.01 26.58
CA LYS A 29 -24.37 -9.07 27.42
C LYS A 29 -24.39 -7.67 26.81
N LEU A 30 -23.28 -7.17 26.27
CA LEU A 30 -23.24 -5.88 25.58
C LEU A 30 -24.24 -5.81 24.42
N ARG A 31 -24.39 -6.90 23.64
CA ARG A 31 -25.31 -6.96 22.50
C ARG A 31 -26.79 -6.92 22.89
N THR A 32 -27.16 -7.51 24.02
CA THR A 32 -28.57 -7.69 24.43
C THR A 32 -29.01 -6.71 25.52
N SER A 33 -28.09 -5.96 26.12
CA SER A 33 -28.39 -5.06 27.23
C SER A 33 -29.07 -3.77 26.78
N PRO A 34 -29.88 -3.13 27.65
CA PRO A 34 -30.44 -1.81 27.40
C PRO A 34 -29.34 -0.75 27.26
N ALA A 35 -29.66 0.40 26.65
CA ALA A 35 -28.68 1.43 26.28
C ALA A 35 -27.74 1.87 27.42
N HIS A 36 -28.22 1.92 28.67
CA HIS A 36 -27.40 2.30 29.84
C HIS A 36 -26.38 1.24 30.29
N LEU A 37 -26.43 0.04 29.73
CA LEU A 37 -25.47 -1.06 29.90
C LEU A 37 -24.90 -1.57 28.56
N GLY A 38 -25.34 -0.97 27.45
CA GLY A 38 -24.89 -1.31 26.11
C GLY A 38 -23.46 -0.87 25.83
N PRO A 39 -22.94 -1.11 24.62
CA PRO A 39 -21.54 -0.84 24.30
C PRO A 39 -21.20 0.65 24.25
N ASP A 40 -22.18 1.53 24.06
CA ASP A 40 -22.01 2.99 24.09
C ASP A 40 -22.09 3.57 25.52
N SER A 41 -22.48 2.75 26.51
CA SER A 41 -22.54 3.17 27.92
C SER A 41 -21.16 3.19 28.56
N GLU A 42 -20.97 4.04 29.58
CA GLU A 42 -19.72 4.09 30.35
C GLU A 42 -19.31 2.71 30.91
N PRO A 43 -20.21 1.91 31.56
CA PRO A 43 -19.85 0.57 32.02
C PRO A 43 -19.50 -0.40 30.89
N GLY A 44 -20.14 -0.24 29.73
CA GLY A 44 -19.86 -1.06 28.55
C GLY A 44 -18.51 -0.75 27.93
N ARG A 45 -18.20 0.54 27.75
CA ARG A 45 -16.90 1.01 27.26
C ARG A 45 -15.79 0.61 28.21
N ASP A 46 -15.96 0.77 29.52
CA ASP A 46 -14.96 0.34 30.50
C ASP A 46 -14.71 -1.18 30.44
N ALA A 47 -15.76 -2.00 30.33
CA ALA A 47 -15.61 -3.44 30.17
C ALA A 47 -14.85 -3.83 28.89
N ILE A 48 -15.12 -3.15 27.76
CA ILE A 48 -14.39 -3.33 26.50
C ILE A 48 -12.91 -2.95 26.68
N THR A 49 -12.63 -1.76 27.21
CA THR A 49 -11.27 -1.24 27.42
C THR A 49 -10.45 -2.14 28.34
N GLN A 50 -11.04 -2.63 29.44
CA GLN A 50 -10.36 -3.57 30.34
C GLN A 50 -10.01 -4.89 29.64
N CYS A 51 -10.86 -5.37 28.73
CA CYS A 51 -10.60 -6.60 27.97
C CYS A 51 -9.52 -6.39 26.90
N LEU A 52 -9.54 -5.26 26.18
CA LEU A 52 -8.55 -4.92 25.15
C LEU A 52 -7.15 -4.71 25.76
N ASN A 53 -7.07 -4.13 26.96
CA ASN A 53 -5.82 -3.88 27.67
C ASN A 53 -5.36 -5.04 28.56
N SER A 54 -5.96 -6.23 28.41
CA SER A 54 -5.56 -7.41 29.17
C SER A 54 -4.14 -7.87 28.81
N SER A 55 -3.39 -8.38 29.79
CA SER A 55 -2.10 -9.02 29.54
C SER A 55 -2.22 -10.46 29.02
N SER A 56 -3.41 -11.06 29.09
CA SER A 56 -3.65 -12.45 28.65
C SER A 56 -3.94 -12.53 27.14
N PRO A 57 -3.14 -13.29 26.37
CA PRO A 57 -3.39 -13.49 24.94
C PRO A 57 -4.77 -14.09 24.63
N ALA A 58 -5.28 -14.96 25.49
CA ALA A 58 -6.59 -15.59 25.29
C ALA A 58 -7.74 -14.58 25.45
N VAL A 59 -7.57 -13.59 26.32
CA VAL A 59 -8.54 -12.50 26.52
C VAL A 59 -8.50 -11.56 25.33
N VAL A 60 -7.32 -11.06 24.95
CA VAL A 60 -7.18 -10.07 23.87
C VAL A 60 -7.62 -10.63 22.51
N ASP A 61 -7.21 -11.84 22.13
CA ASP A 61 -7.64 -12.48 20.87
C ASP A 61 -9.17 -12.64 20.80
N GLN A 62 -9.80 -13.14 21.86
CA GLN A 62 -11.25 -13.31 21.88
C GLN A 62 -11.98 -11.96 21.89
N THR A 63 -11.44 -10.97 22.59
CA THR A 63 -12.02 -9.62 22.69
C THR A 63 -12.03 -8.95 21.33
N VAL A 64 -10.90 -8.99 20.62
CA VAL A 64 -10.78 -8.44 19.27
C VAL A 64 -11.80 -9.07 18.32
N ARG A 65 -11.96 -10.40 18.35
CA ARG A 65 -12.95 -11.10 17.52
C ARG A 65 -14.38 -10.66 17.82
N GLU A 66 -14.75 -10.64 19.11
CA GLU A 66 -16.11 -10.26 19.51
C GLU A 66 -16.39 -8.78 19.27
N PHE A 67 -15.39 -7.92 19.42
CA PHE A 67 -15.47 -6.49 19.15
C PHE A 67 -15.66 -6.20 17.67
N CYS A 68 -14.86 -6.83 16.79
CA CYS A 68 -15.06 -6.72 15.35
C CYS A 68 -16.46 -7.20 14.94
N ARG A 69 -16.96 -8.31 15.53
CA ARG A 69 -18.33 -8.78 15.28
C ARG A 69 -19.39 -7.78 15.77
N LEU A 70 -19.18 -7.16 16.93
CA LEU A 70 -20.08 -6.14 17.47
C LEU A 70 -20.22 -4.95 16.51
N VAL A 71 -19.10 -4.48 15.94
CA VAL A 71 -19.10 -3.43 14.91
C VAL A 71 -19.77 -3.93 13.64
N ALA A 72 -19.44 -5.14 13.17
CA ALA A 72 -20.01 -5.76 11.96
C ALA A 72 -21.54 -5.94 12.03
N ASP A 73 -22.08 -6.26 13.20
CA ASP A 73 -23.52 -6.38 13.46
C ASP A 73 -24.22 -5.03 13.62
N SER A 74 -23.51 -3.91 13.41
CA SER A 74 -23.98 -2.54 13.60
C SER A 74 -24.51 -2.28 15.02
N LYS A 75 -23.98 -3.00 16.00
CA LYS A 75 -24.27 -2.83 17.44
C LYS A 75 -23.31 -1.86 18.11
N PHE A 76 -22.25 -1.44 17.41
CA PHE A 76 -21.32 -0.41 17.83
C PHE A 76 -20.92 0.41 16.60
N ASP A 77 -20.75 1.72 16.78
CA ASP A 77 -20.37 2.62 15.69
C ASP A 77 -18.99 2.26 15.13
N LEU A 78 -18.83 2.31 13.80
CA LEU A 78 -17.58 1.96 13.13
C LEU A 78 -16.46 2.95 13.46
N SER A 79 -16.76 4.25 13.50
CA SER A 79 -15.76 5.29 13.75
C SER A 79 -15.24 5.20 15.18
N LEU A 80 -16.15 4.99 16.15
CA LEU A 80 -15.79 4.68 17.53
C LEU A 80 -15.02 3.34 17.63
N GLY A 81 -15.45 2.34 16.86
CA GLY A 81 -14.78 1.04 16.79
C GLY A 81 -13.31 1.13 16.39
N LEU A 82 -13.03 1.90 15.33
CA LEU A 82 -11.67 2.18 14.88
C LEU A 82 -10.87 2.96 15.93
N LEU A 83 -11.50 3.93 16.60
CA LEU A 83 -10.84 4.73 17.64
C LEU A 83 -10.42 3.87 18.85
N GLU A 84 -11.31 3.01 19.34
CA GLU A 84 -11.03 2.13 20.49
C GLU A 84 -9.90 1.13 20.18
N LEU A 85 -9.92 0.50 19.00
CA LEU A 85 -8.84 -0.40 18.57
C LEU A 85 -7.52 0.34 18.32
N GLN A 86 -7.58 1.57 17.80
CA GLN A 86 -6.39 2.40 17.61
C GLN A 86 -5.76 2.78 18.96
N SER A 87 -6.58 3.17 19.93
CA SER A 87 -6.11 3.45 21.30
C SER A 87 -5.48 2.22 21.96
N ALA A 88 -6.11 1.04 21.80
CA ALA A 88 -5.56 -0.21 22.30
C ALA A 88 -4.22 -0.58 21.63
N LEU A 89 -4.10 -0.39 20.31
CA LEU A 89 -2.85 -0.62 19.57
C LEU A 89 -1.68 0.20 20.15
N GLU A 90 -1.91 1.49 20.38
CA GLU A 90 -0.91 2.43 20.90
C GLU A 90 -0.41 2.04 22.30
N GLY A 91 -1.30 1.58 23.17
CA GLY A 91 -0.96 1.15 24.54
C GLY A 91 -0.54 -0.32 24.70
N SER A 92 -0.66 -1.14 23.66
CA SER A 92 -0.48 -2.59 23.77
C SER A 92 0.97 -3.07 23.90
N ASP A 93 1.12 -4.27 24.48
CA ASP A 93 2.35 -5.06 24.44
C ASP A 93 2.71 -5.42 22.97
N PRO A 94 3.98 -5.31 22.55
CA PRO A 94 4.42 -5.62 21.19
C PRO A 94 3.91 -6.95 20.63
N LYS A 95 3.71 -7.97 21.47
CA LYS A 95 3.18 -9.29 21.03
C LYS A 95 1.75 -9.24 20.48
N PHE A 96 0.99 -8.19 20.81
CA PHE A 96 -0.39 -8.00 20.37
C PHE A 96 -0.54 -7.04 19.19
N VAL A 97 0.51 -6.33 18.79
CA VAL A 97 0.46 -5.34 17.70
C VAL A 97 -0.11 -5.94 16.43
N THR A 98 0.40 -7.11 16.01
CA THR A 98 -0.10 -7.81 14.82
C THR A 98 -1.60 -8.12 14.89
N LEU A 99 -2.12 -8.50 16.06
CA LEU A 99 -3.54 -8.79 16.26
C LEU A 99 -4.39 -7.53 16.10
N PHE A 100 -3.97 -6.40 16.67
CA PHE A 100 -4.68 -5.14 16.55
C PHE A 100 -4.64 -4.57 15.14
N VAL A 101 -3.50 -4.67 14.43
CA VAL A 101 -3.41 -4.24 13.03
C VAL A 101 -4.34 -5.08 12.14
N LYS A 102 -4.44 -6.40 12.37
CA LYS A 102 -5.42 -7.26 11.68
C LYS A 102 -6.87 -6.84 11.94
N ALA A 103 -7.19 -6.51 13.19
CA ALA A 103 -8.52 -6.07 13.60
C ALA A 103 -8.91 -4.75 12.93
N LEU A 104 -8.01 -3.76 12.96
CA LEU A 104 -8.18 -2.49 12.30
C LEU A 104 -8.32 -2.69 10.79
N GLY A 105 -7.44 -3.48 10.16
CA GLY A 105 -7.54 -3.79 8.73
C GLY A 105 -8.88 -4.44 8.35
N HIS A 106 -9.42 -5.33 9.20
CA HIS A 106 -10.76 -5.89 9.01
C HIS A 106 -11.87 -4.84 9.11
N LEU A 107 -11.84 -3.96 10.11
CA LEU A 107 -12.81 -2.86 10.21
C LEU A 107 -12.70 -1.87 9.04
N VAL A 108 -11.49 -1.64 8.51
CA VAL A 108 -11.29 -0.79 7.34
C VAL A 108 -11.94 -1.38 6.11
N ARG A 109 -11.79 -2.69 5.87
CA ARG A 109 -12.47 -3.38 4.77
C ARG A 109 -13.99 -3.32 4.92
N LEU A 110 -14.50 -3.65 6.12
CA LEU A 110 -15.92 -3.55 6.44
C LEU A 110 -16.47 -2.13 6.21
N GLY A 111 -15.72 -1.11 6.62
CA GLY A 111 -16.10 0.29 6.39
C GLY A 111 -16.19 0.61 4.90
N PHE A 112 -15.15 0.28 4.15
CA PHE A 112 -15.13 0.52 2.71
C PHE A 112 -16.29 -0.17 1.97
N GLU A 113 -16.62 -1.41 2.34
CA GLU A 113 -17.78 -2.14 1.83
C GLU A 113 -19.11 -1.45 2.20
N ARG A 114 -19.28 -1.04 3.46
CA ARG A 114 -20.51 -0.35 3.93
C ARG A 114 -20.78 0.96 3.19
N PHE A 115 -19.72 1.67 2.82
CA PHE A 115 -19.81 2.91 2.06
C PHE A 115 -19.71 2.68 0.53
N ASN A 116 -19.80 1.43 0.07
CA ASN A 116 -19.78 1.06 -1.35
C ASN A 116 -18.61 1.70 -2.11
N GLY A 117 -17.40 1.63 -1.53
CA GLY A 117 -16.18 2.19 -2.12
C GLY A 117 -16.01 3.71 -2.02
N SER A 118 -17.03 4.43 -1.51
CA SER A 118 -17.03 5.90 -1.44
C SER A 118 -16.63 6.46 -0.07
N TRP A 119 -15.89 5.68 0.74
CA TRP A 119 -15.53 6.08 2.08
C TRP A 119 -14.43 7.15 2.08
N LYS A 120 -14.76 8.35 2.56
CA LYS A 120 -13.86 9.51 2.59
C LYS A 120 -13.64 10.01 4.01
N PHE A 121 -12.45 10.56 4.24
CA PHE A 121 -12.08 11.21 5.50
C PHE A 121 -11.80 12.69 5.23
N GLY A 122 -12.34 13.58 6.05
CA GLY A 122 -12.19 15.03 5.84
C GLY A 122 -10.74 15.52 5.91
N ALA A 123 -9.89 14.85 6.68
CA ALA A 123 -8.45 15.13 6.77
C ALA A 123 -7.66 13.85 6.53
N THR A 124 -6.50 13.97 5.86
CA THR A 124 -5.59 12.84 5.56
C THR A 124 -5.15 12.10 6.81
N GLU A 125 -4.90 12.81 7.90
CA GLU A 125 -4.52 12.23 9.20
C GLU A 125 -5.59 11.32 9.82
N ASN A 126 -6.85 11.45 9.37
CA ASN A 126 -7.94 10.59 9.81
C ASN A 126 -8.00 9.26 9.05
N HIS A 127 -7.21 9.09 7.99
CA HIS A 127 -7.16 7.85 7.24
C HIS A 127 -6.66 6.69 8.15
N PRO A 128 -7.37 5.55 8.20
CA PRO A 128 -7.10 4.53 9.20
C PRO A 128 -5.72 3.87 9.04
N PHE A 129 -5.27 3.60 7.81
CA PHE A 129 -3.90 3.08 7.61
C PHE A 129 -2.81 4.12 7.94
N ILE A 130 -3.11 5.42 7.84
CA ILE A 130 -2.17 6.47 8.26
C ILE A 130 -2.07 6.51 9.79
N LYS A 131 -3.19 6.37 10.51
CA LYS A 131 -3.20 6.27 11.97
C LYS A 131 -2.45 5.04 12.47
N ILE A 132 -2.65 3.89 11.83
CA ILE A 132 -1.90 2.67 12.17
C ILE A 132 -0.40 2.90 11.95
N LEU A 133 0.01 3.40 10.77
CA LEU A 133 1.42 3.66 10.46
C LEU A 133 2.05 4.67 11.43
N SER A 134 1.28 5.65 11.87
CA SER A 134 1.75 6.72 12.78
C SER A 134 1.89 6.27 14.23
N SER A 135 1.26 5.15 14.61
CA SER A 135 1.24 4.70 16.01
C SER A 135 2.59 4.24 16.52
N ARG A 136 3.25 3.29 15.84
CA ARG A 136 4.50 2.64 16.26
C ARG A 136 5.13 1.82 15.13
N ASN A 137 6.40 1.46 15.26
CA ASN A 137 7.17 0.83 14.17
C ASN A 137 6.83 -0.65 13.96
N GLU A 138 6.38 -1.35 15.00
CA GLU A 138 6.08 -2.79 14.97
C GLU A 138 4.88 -3.14 14.06
N VAL A 139 4.13 -2.13 13.60
CA VAL A 139 2.96 -2.31 12.72
C VAL A 139 3.35 -2.63 11.28
N HIS A 140 4.56 -2.27 10.84
CA HIS A 140 4.95 -2.19 9.43
C HIS A 140 4.65 -3.47 8.65
N THR A 141 5.14 -4.62 9.12
CA THR A 141 5.01 -5.90 8.41
C THR A 141 3.55 -6.31 8.21
N GLU A 142 2.74 -6.21 9.28
CA GLU A 142 1.34 -6.59 9.22
C GLU A 142 0.51 -5.55 8.45
N LEU A 143 0.88 -4.27 8.51
CA LEU A 143 0.20 -3.22 7.77
C LEU A 143 0.32 -3.42 6.25
N VAL A 144 1.48 -3.84 5.75
CA VAL A 144 1.63 -4.23 4.34
C VAL A 144 0.64 -5.36 4.00
N GLN A 145 0.56 -6.40 4.82
CA GLN A 145 -0.39 -7.50 4.62
C GLN A 145 -1.84 -7.02 4.60
N GLN A 146 -2.22 -6.10 5.50
CA GLN A 146 -3.57 -5.54 5.53
C GLN A 146 -3.91 -4.69 4.30
N VAL A 147 -2.93 -3.99 3.70
CA VAL A 147 -3.12 -3.25 2.45
C VAL A 147 -3.36 -4.22 1.29
N LEU A 148 -2.56 -5.29 1.17
CA LEU A 148 -2.75 -6.31 0.13
C LEU A 148 -4.11 -7.02 0.27
N LEU A 149 -4.50 -7.35 1.50
CA LEU A 149 -5.81 -7.92 1.81
C LEU A 149 -6.95 -6.94 1.48
N PHE A 150 -6.76 -5.65 1.76
CA PHE A 150 -7.74 -4.61 1.38
C PHE A 150 -7.94 -4.57 -0.13
N MET A 151 -6.87 -4.53 -0.92
CA MET A 151 -6.96 -4.50 -2.37
C MET A 151 -7.62 -5.77 -2.93
N THR A 152 -7.18 -6.94 -2.48
CA THR A 152 -7.69 -8.22 -2.99
C THR A 152 -9.15 -8.48 -2.64
N GLN A 153 -9.60 -8.11 -1.44
CA GLN A 153 -10.97 -8.34 -1.01
C GLN A 153 -11.94 -7.30 -1.60
N ASN A 154 -11.51 -6.04 -1.76
CA ASN A 154 -12.39 -4.96 -2.20
C ASN A 154 -12.36 -4.66 -3.70
N LYS A 155 -11.52 -5.32 -4.49
CA LYS A 155 -11.44 -5.07 -5.95
C LYS A 155 -12.76 -5.23 -6.70
N HIS A 156 -13.70 -6.01 -6.16
CA HIS A 156 -15.04 -6.17 -6.72
C HIS A 156 -15.87 -4.88 -6.71
N LEU A 157 -15.51 -3.90 -5.88
CA LEU A 157 -16.09 -2.56 -5.84
C LEU A 157 -15.42 -1.59 -6.83
N GLY A 158 -14.43 -2.08 -7.59
CA GLY A 158 -13.63 -1.30 -8.53
C GLY A 158 -12.24 -0.97 -7.98
N MET A 159 -11.20 -1.26 -8.78
CA MET A 159 -9.82 -1.01 -8.37
C MET A 159 -9.48 0.48 -8.35
N VAL A 160 -10.20 1.31 -9.13
CA VAL A 160 -10.03 2.77 -9.12
C VAL A 160 -10.42 3.32 -7.74
N GLU A 161 -11.56 2.92 -7.20
CA GLU A 161 -12.06 3.32 -5.89
C GLU A 161 -11.12 2.85 -4.76
N VAL A 162 -10.61 1.62 -4.86
CA VAL A 162 -9.59 1.09 -3.94
C VAL A 162 -8.32 1.95 -3.98
N CYS A 163 -7.87 2.31 -5.19
CA CYS A 163 -6.68 3.14 -5.40
C CYS A 163 -6.89 4.57 -4.85
N GLU A 164 -8.05 5.18 -5.08
CA GLU A 164 -8.39 6.50 -4.54
C GLU A 164 -8.45 6.51 -3.01
N PHE A 165 -8.95 5.44 -2.40
CA PHE A 165 -8.91 5.27 -0.95
C PHE A 165 -7.46 5.18 -0.43
N LEU A 166 -6.60 4.42 -1.09
CA LEU A 166 -5.22 4.18 -0.66
C LEU A 166 -4.25 5.32 -1.01
N ARG A 167 -4.56 6.16 -1.99
CA ARG A 167 -3.67 7.23 -2.50
C ARG A 167 -3.12 8.13 -1.38
N PRO A 168 -3.92 8.63 -0.41
CA PRO A 168 -3.40 9.43 0.69
C PRO A 168 -2.39 8.66 1.56
N PHE A 169 -2.62 7.36 1.78
CA PHE A 169 -1.75 6.51 2.57
C PHE A 169 -0.40 6.27 1.91
N PHE A 170 -0.36 6.00 0.60
CA PHE A 170 0.91 5.87 -0.12
C PHE A 170 1.71 7.17 -0.11
N ASN A 171 1.06 8.31 -0.42
CA ASN A 171 1.70 9.62 -0.38
C ASN A 171 2.30 9.91 1.00
N PHE A 172 1.52 9.69 2.07
CA PHE A 172 1.99 9.88 3.44
C PHE A 172 3.16 8.96 3.79
N SER A 173 3.11 7.69 3.38
CA SER A 173 4.16 6.71 3.64
C SER A 173 5.51 7.14 3.06
N ILE A 174 5.52 7.71 1.86
CA ILE A 174 6.73 8.17 1.16
C ILE A 174 7.21 9.51 1.74
N LEU A 175 6.31 10.47 1.95
CA LEU A 175 6.65 11.78 2.51
C LEU A 175 7.23 11.69 3.92
N ARG A 176 6.91 10.64 4.68
CA ARG A 176 7.47 10.39 6.01
C ARG A 176 8.89 9.84 6.00
N MET A 177 9.36 9.27 4.87
CA MET A 177 10.69 8.65 4.78
C MET A 177 11.85 9.51 5.30
N PRO A 178 11.95 10.83 5.02
CA PRO A 178 13.07 11.66 5.45
C PRO A 178 13.10 11.95 6.96
N PHE A 179 11.97 11.78 7.65
CA PHE A 179 11.78 12.18 9.04
C PHE A 179 11.84 11.01 10.01
N SER A 180 12.16 9.81 9.52
CA SER A 180 12.13 8.58 10.30
C SER A 180 13.34 7.70 10.04
N ASP A 181 13.53 6.72 10.92
CA ASP A 181 14.68 5.82 10.88
C ASP A 181 14.69 4.98 9.59
N SER A 182 15.78 4.23 9.40
CA SER A 182 15.95 3.28 8.30
C SER A 182 14.75 2.34 8.06
N LEU A 183 13.95 2.07 9.09
CA LEU A 183 12.75 1.24 9.05
C LEU A 183 11.65 1.79 8.13
N SER A 184 11.48 3.10 8.02
CA SER A 184 10.45 3.68 7.13
C SER A 184 10.79 3.48 5.66
N SER A 185 12.07 3.60 5.31
CA SER A 185 12.52 3.31 3.94
C SER A 185 12.33 1.84 3.56
N LEU A 186 12.56 0.92 4.51
CA LEU A 186 12.32 -0.51 4.32
C LEU A 186 10.82 -0.79 4.17
N PHE A 187 9.97 -0.16 4.99
CA PHE A 187 8.53 -0.28 4.91
C PHE A 187 8.00 0.16 3.53
N VAL A 188 8.40 1.33 3.03
CA VAL A 188 7.97 1.81 1.71
C VAL A 188 8.41 0.85 0.60
N ARG A 189 9.66 0.36 0.66
CA ARG A 189 10.15 -0.65 -0.28
C ARG A 189 9.27 -1.90 -0.26
N GLN A 190 8.97 -2.44 0.92
CA GLN A 190 8.12 -3.62 1.07
C GLN A 190 6.70 -3.36 0.59
N LEU A 191 6.13 -2.21 0.92
CA LEU A 191 4.78 -1.82 0.52
C LEU A 191 4.66 -1.73 -1.01
N VAL A 192 5.50 -0.93 -1.65
CA VAL A 192 5.41 -0.70 -3.10
C VAL A 192 5.75 -1.97 -3.87
N SER A 193 6.81 -2.69 -3.50
CA SER A 193 7.17 -3.95 -4.19
C SER A 193 6.10 -5.03 -4.03
N SER A 194 5.48 -5.14 -2.85
CA SER A 194 4.40 -6.13 -2.64
C SER A 194 3.13 -5.76 -3.42
N VAL A 195 2.79 -4.47 -3.50
CA VAL A 195 1.63 -4.00 -4.26
C VAL A 195 1.88 -4.15 -5.77
N ALA A 196 3.07 -3.82 -6.26
CA ALA A 196 3.44 -4.04 -7.65
C ALA A 196 3.38 -5.54 -8.01
N SER A 197 3.96 -6.40 -7.18
CA SER A 197 3.90 -7.86 -7.38
C SER A 197 2.47 -8.40 -7.35
N LEU A 198 1.61 -7.84 -6.50
CA LEU A 198 0.21 -8.22 -6.41
C LEU A 198 -0.55 -7.97 -7.73
N CYS A 199 -0.20 -6.92 -8.49
CA CYS A 199 -0.77 -6.64 -9.80
C CYS A 199 -0.61 -7.80 -10.79
N CYS A 200 0.47 -8.58 -10.68
CA CYS A 200 0.69 -9.76 -11.52
C CYS A 200 -0.37 -10.86 -11.30
N SER A 201 -1.05 -10.86 -10.15
CA SER A 201 -2.10 -11.82 -9.82
C SER A 201 -3.48 -11.42 -10.38
N PHE A 202 -3.67 -10.15 -10.74
CA PHE A 202 -4.90 -9.65 -11.38
C PHE A 202 -4.61 -8.59 -12.45
N PRO A 203 -3.95 -8.95 -13.56
CA PRO A 203 -3.46 -7.96 -14.52
C PRO A 203 -4.54 -7.05 -15.12
N SER A 204 -5.78 -7.54 -15.24
CA SER A 204 -6.92 -6.76 -15.76
C SER A 204 -7.26 -5.53 -14.91
N ASP A 205 -6.98 -5.58 -13.60
CA ASP A 205 -7.28 -4.50 -12.66
C ASP A 205 -6.03 -3.67 -12.31
N ALA A 206 -4.87 -3.93 -12.94
CA ALA A 206 -3.59 -3.43 -12.47
C ALA A 206 -3.27 -1.97 -12.86
N LEU A 207 -3.85 -1.45 -13.95
CA LEU A 207 -3.50 -0.11 -14.47
C LEU A 207 -3.75 1.03 -13.45
N PRO A 208 -4.90 1.09 -12.74
CA PRO A 208 -5.10 2.09 -11.69
C PRO A 208 -4.07 2.02 -10.56
N VAL A 209 -3.58 0.81 -10.26
CA VAL A 209 -2.55 0.61 -9.22
C VAL A 209 -1.23 1.20 -9.68
N PHE A 210 -0.82 0.95 -10.93
CA PHE A 210 0.39 1.55 -11.49
C PHE A 210 0.30 3.06 -11.57
N GLU A 211 -0.88 3.63 -11.83
CA GLU A 211 -1.09 5.08 -11.79
C GLU A 211 -0.81 5.65 -10.39
N VAL A 212 -1.35 5.05 -9.33
CA VAL A 212 -1.07 5.47 -7.95
C VAL A 212 0.41 5.31 -7.61
N LEU A 213 1.00 4.15 -7.88
CA LEU A 213 2.41 3.89 -7.59
C LEU A 213 3.33 4.85 -8.37
N ARG A 214 3.01 5.17 -9.62
CA ARG A 214 3.73 6.17 -10.43
C ARG A 214 3.65 7.55 -9.79
N GLY A 215 2.45 8.03 -9.48
CA GLY A 215 2.27 9.35 -8.85
C GLY A 215 2.99 9.47 -7.51
N CYS A 216 3.15 8.36 -6.81
CA CYS A 216 3.91 8.26 -5.58
C CYS A 216 5.43 8.47 -5.77
N LEU A 217 6.00 8.12 -6.93
CA LEU A 217 7.43 8.30 -7.23
C LEU A 217 7.86 9.77 -7.16
N GLU A 218 6.95 10.71 -7.45
CA GLU A 218 7.21 12.15 -7.43
C GLU A 218 7.57 12.68 -6.03
N TYR A 219 7.21 11.95 -4.97
CA TYR A 219 7.45 12.34 -3.59
C TYR A 219 8.71 11.71 -2.97
N PHE A 220 9.42 10.84 -3.70
CA PHE A 220 10.61 10.19 -3.16
C PHE A 220 11.72 11.21 -2.84
N PRO A 221 12.33 11.14 -1.65
CA PRO A 221 13.48 11.99 -1.35
C PRO A 221 14.69 11.56 -2.18
N LEU A 222 15.43 12.52 -2.73
CA LEU A 222 16.60 12.31 -3.58
C LEU A 222 17.85 13.01 -3.01
N LYS A 223 18.00 13.04 -1.68
CA LYS A 223 19.06 13.84 -1.02
C LYS A 223 20.35 13.05 -0.84
N ASN A 224 20.30 11.72 -0.79
CA ASN A 224 21.48 10.88 -0.58
C ASN A 224 21.43 9.58 -1.40
N SER A 225 22.59 8.92 -1.52
CA SER A 225 22.76 7.70 -2.30
C SER A 225 21.95 6.51 -1.79
N LYS A 226 21.64 6.47 -0.48
CA LYS A 226 20.79 5.42 0.10
C LYS A 226 19.33 5.58 -0.35
N GLU A 227 18.82 6.80 -0.35
CA GLU A 227 17.49 7.13 -0.85
C GLU A 227 17.38 6.85 -2.34
N GLN A 228 18.41 7.17 -3.12
CA GLN A 228 18.49 6.82 -4.53
C GLN A 228 18.39 5.30 -4.76
N ARG A 229 19.16 4.49 -4.02
CA ARG A 229 19.05 3.02 -4.10
C ARG A 229 17.67 2.48 -3.74
N ASN A 230 16.96 3.15 -2.83
CA ASN A 230 15.59 2.75 -2.49
C ASN A 230 14.63 3.05 -3.63
N LEU A 231 14.80 4.19 -4.32
CA LEU A 231 14.03 4.52 -5.52
C LEU A 231 14.33 3.51 -6.64
N GLU A 232 15.60 3.26 -6.94
CA GLU A 232 16.05 2.29 -7.96
C GLU A 232 15.38 0.93 -7.74
N PHE A 233 15.44 0.40 -6.51
CA PHE A 233 14.78 -0.86 -6.16
C PHE A 233 13.26 -0.85 -6.37
N VAL A 234 12.60 0.26 -6.02
CA VAL A 234 11.14 0.40 -6.18
C VAL A 234 10.76 0.45 -7.67
N VAL A 235 11.52 1.22 -8.46
CA VAL A 235 11.32 1.34 -9.90
C VAL A 235 11.50 -0.02 -10.58
N ASP A 236 12.53 -0.79 -10.21
CA ASP A 236 12.75 -2.14 -10.76
C ASP A 236 11.55 -3.05 -10.50
N CYS A 237 11.06 -3.10 -9.25
CA CYS A 237 9.90 -3.91 -8.89
C CYS A 237 8.64 -3.50 -9.68
N MET A 238 8.45 -2.19 -9.88
CA MET A 238 7.33 -1.67 -10.66
C MET A 238 7.45 -2.03 -12.15
N VAL A 239 8.64 -1.88 -12.73
CA VAL A 239 8.92 -2.22 -14.14
C VAL A 239 8.74 -3.70 -14.40
N ASP A 240 9.30 -4.56 -13.55
CA ASP A 240 9.17 -6.01 -13.68
C ASP A 240 7.70 -6.45 -13.64
N SER A 241 6.95 -5.91 -12.65
CA SER A 241 5.53 -6.19 -12.52
C SER A 241 4.72 -5.64 -13.69
N TYR A 242 5.05 -4.45 -14.16
CA TYR A 242 4.42 -3.83 -15.33
C TYR A 242 4.61 -4.68 -16.58
N ILE A 243 5.82 -5.19 -16.83
CA ILE A 243 6.09 -6.03 -18.00
C ILE A 243 5.24 -7.31 -17.97
N VAL A 244 5.10 -7.95 -16.81
CA VAL A 244 4.23 -9.12 -16.65
C VAL A 244 2.77 -8.78 -16.96
N VAL A 245 2.27 -7.67 -16.43
CA VAL A 245 0.90 -7.19 -16.68
C VAL A 245 0.70 -6.83 -18.14
N LEU A 246 1.64 -6.10 -18.75
CA LEU A 246 1.61 -5.71 -20.16
C LEU A 246 1.52 -6.93 -21.06
N ARG A 247 2.39 -7.94 -20.85
CA ARG A 247 2.37 -9.19 -21.61
C ARG A 247 1.01 -9.87 -21.53
N HIS A 248 0.41 -9.92 -20.34
CA HIS A 248 -0.92 -10.50 -20.16
C HIS A 248 -2.01 -9.72 -20.89
N LEU A 249 -2.05 -8.40 -20.72
CA LEU A 249 -3.05 -7.53 -21.35
C LEU A 249 -2.98 -7.58 -22.88
N VAL A 250 -1.77 -7.52 -23.44
CA VAL A 250 -1.55 -7.64 -24.90
C VAL A 250 -1.95 -9.02 -25.41
N SER A 251 -1.56 -10.10 -24.73
CA SER A 251 -1.90 -11.47 -25.15
C SER A 251 -3.41 -11.70 -25.18
N ASN A 252 -4.16 -11.03 -24.30
CA ASN A 252 -5.60 -11.13 -24.23
C ASN A 252 -6.35 -10.05 -25.04
N GLY A 253 -5.61 -9.14 -25.71
CA GLY A 253 -6.20 -8.03 -26.47
C GLY A 253 -6.98 -7.02 -25.61
N LEU A 254 -6.68 -6.92 -24.32
CA LEU A 254 -7.38 -6.05 -23.37
C LEU A 254 -6.57 -4.80 -23.11
N LEU A 255 -7.19 -3.61 -23.21
CA LEU A 255 -6.61 -2.34 -22.78
C LEU A 255 -5.19 -2.08 -23.31
N VAL A 256 -4.90 -2.52 -24.54
CA VAL A 256 -3.54 -2.54 -25.10
C VAL A 256 -2.95 -1.13 -25.18
N THR A 257 -3.76 -0.17 -25.61
CA THR A 257 -3.33 1.22 -25.74
C THR A 257 -3.06 1.84 -24.37
N GLU A 258 -3.96 1.60 -23.42
CA GLU A 258 -3.88 2.11 -22.06
C GLU A 258 -2.69 1.51 -21.30
N ALA A 259 -2.43 0.20 -21.48
CA ALA A 259 -1.26 -0.47 -20.91
C ALA A 259 0.03 0.07 -21.50
N GLN A 260 0.06 0.33 -22.82
CA GLN A 260 1.21 0.95 -23.46
C GLN A 260 1.45 2.37 -22.92
N MET A 261 0.41 3.19 -22.83
CA MET A 261 0.48 4.55 -22.31
C MET A 261 0.90 4.58 -20.84
N SER A 262 0.43 3.65 -20.01
CA SER A 262 0.87 3.51 -18.61
C SER A 262 2.38 3.30 -18.51
N GLY A 263 2.97 2.49 -19.40
CA GLY A 263 4.43 2.35 -19.51
C GLY A 263 5.12 3.63 -19.92
N MET A 264 4.55 4.36 -20.89
CA MET A 264 5.10 5.66 -21.33
C MET A 264 5.08 6.69 -20.21
N GLU A 265 4.01 6.75 -19.42
CA GLU A 265 3.92 7.63 -18.27
C GLU A 265 4.92 7.24 -17.18
N LEU A 266 5.09 5.95 -16.89
CA LEU A 266 6.09 5.46 -15.95
C LEU A 266 7.50 5.89 -16.36
N LEU A 267 7.85 5.72 -17.63
CA LEU A 267 9.13 6.18 -18.18
C LEU A 267 9.28 7.69 -18.03
N GLY A 268 8.24 8.46 -18.36
CA GLY A 268 8.25 9.92 -18.20
C GLY A 268 8.50 10.36 -16.75
N THR A 269 7.86 9.71 -15.77
CA THR A 269 8.07 9.98 -14.34
C THR A 269 9.47 9.58 -13.89
N VAL A 270 9.99 8.43 -14.33
CA VAL A 270 11.38 8.04 -14.02
C VAL A 270 12.34 9.09 -14.57
N LEU A 271 12.19 9.48 -15.84
CA LEU A 271 13.04 10.49 -16.48
C LEU A 271 13.02 11.85 -15.76
N SER A 272 11.85 12.29 -15.28
CA SER A 272 11.75 13.57 -14.57
C SER A 272 12.50 13.57 -13.23
N LEU A 273 12.58 12.42 -12.55
CA LEU A 273 13.32 12.29 -11.30
C LEU A 273 14.83 12.41 -11.50
N TYR A 274 15.35 11.95 -12.65
CA TYR A 274 16.77 11.95 -12.95
C TYR A 274 17.27 13.13 -13.81
N THR A 275 16.37 14.00 -14.27
CA THR A 275 16.73 15.31 -14.88
C THR A 275 16.94 16.41 -13.82
N SER A 276 16.64 16.14 -12.54
CA SER A 276 16.76 17.09 -11.44
C SER A 276 18.21 17.55 -11.20
N PRO A 277 18.47 18.84 -10.88
CA PRO A 277 19.81 19.43 -10.74
C PRO A 277 20.66 18.86 -9.58
N PHE A 278 20.11 17.95 -8.77
CA PHE A 278 20.81 17.28 -7.67
C PHE A 278 21.50 15.96 -8.09
N LYS A 279 21.79 15.77 -9.39
CA LYS A 279 22.45 14.58 -9.96
C LYS A 279 23.64 14.12 -9.09
N GLN A 280 23.50 12.96 -8.45
CA GLN A 280 24.64 12.21 -7.93
C GLN A 280 25.21 11.38 -9.08
N SER A 281 26.51 11.54 -9.32
CA SER A 281 27.31 10.74 -10.26
C SER A 281 27.15 9.25 -9.93
N GLY A 282 26.43 8.49 -10.76
CA GLY A 282 26.27 7.03 -10.60
C GLY A 282 24.91 6.42 -10.92
N GLY A 283 23.89 7.21 -11.30
CA GLY A 283 22.54 6.67 -11.62
C GLY A 283 22.25 6.41 -13.11
N VAL A 284 23.15 6.76 -14.01
CA VAL A 284 22.89 6.78 -15.47
C VAL A 284 22.63 5.39 -16.04
N GLU A 285 23.48 4.41 -15.73
CA GLU A 285 23.32 3.03 -16.22
C GLU A 285 21.99 2.42 -15.80
N HIS A 286 21.57 2.65 -14.55
CA HIS A 286 20.32 2.13 -14.00
C HIS A 286 19.11 2.63 -14.80
N ILE A 287 19.05 3.95 -15.03
CA ILE A 287 17.95 4.56 -15.78
C ILE A 287 17.90 4.00 -17.19
N VAL A 288 19.05 3.94 -17.87
CA VAL A 288 19.13 3.44 -19.25
C VAL A 288 18.64 2.00 -19.32
N GLU A 289 19.00 1.14 -18.36
CA GLU A 289 18.52 -0.24 -18.33
C GLU A 289 17.02 -0.34 -18.04
N VAL A 290 16.48 0.45 -17.12
CA VAL A 290 15.03 0.54 -16.85
C VAL A 290 14.27 0.96 -18.11
N LEU A 291 14.73 2.01 -18.80
CA LEU A 291 14.12 2.48 -20.05
C LEU A 291 14.13 1.37 -21.10
N LYS A 292 15.28 0.73 -21.27
CA LYS A 292 15.48 -0.36 -22.22
C LYS A 292 14.57 -1.55 -21.93
N HIS A 293 14.44 -1.96 -20.66
CA HIS A 293 13.56 -3.07 -20.27
C HIS A 293 12.11 -2.84 -20.68
N VAL A 294 11.55 -1.66 -20.39
CA VAL A 294 10.16 -1.34 -20.76
C VAL A 294 10.00 -1.28 -22.28
N LEU A 295 10.89 -0.58 -22.98
CA LEU A 295 10.74 -0.31 -24.41
C LEU A 295 11.01 -1.55 -25.27
N VAL A 296 11.98 -2.38 -24.91
CA VAL A 296 12.20 -3.68 -25.56
C VAL A 296 10.99 -4.58 -25.35
N ALA A 297 10.42 -4.64 -24.14
CA ALA A 297 9.22 -5.44 -23.90
C ALA A 297 8.02 -4.97 -24.75
N GLN A 298 7.82 -3.66 -24.91
CA GLN A 298 6.79 -3.12 -25.80
C GLN A 298 7.05 -3.47 -27.28
N PHE A 299 8.30 -3.37 -27.73
CA PHE A 299 8.70 -3.75 -29.09
C PHE A 299 8.51 -5.24 -29.37
N GLU A 300 8.93 -6.13 -28.46
CA GLU A 300 8.76 -7.58 -28.58
C GLU A 300 7.28 -7.98 -28.67
N LEU A 301 6.41 -7.21 -27.99
CA LEU A 301 4.96 -7.34 -28.06
C LEU A 301 4.34 -6.71 -29.32
N ARG A 302 5.16 -6.21 -30.25
CA ARG A 302 4.78 -5.57 -31.51
C ARG A 302 3.85 -4.38 -31.33
N LEU A 303 4.02 -3.66 -30.22
CA LEU A 303 3.29 -2.41 -30.00
C LEU A 303 3.81 -1.32 -30.95
N GLN A 304 2.94 -0.37 -31.26
CA GLN A 304 3.28 0.71 -32.19
C GLN A 304 4.22 1.71 -31.53
N TYR A 305 5.13 2.29 -32.31
CA TYR A 305 5.95 3.41 -31.85
C TYR A 305 5.04 4.60 -31.48
N LYS A 306 5.20 5.13 -30.27
CA LYS A 306 4.43 6.27 -29.76
C LYS A 306 5.21 7.58 -29.87
N PRO A 307 4.59 8.70 -30.30
CA PRO A 307 5.26 10.00 -30.41
C PRO A 307 5.97 10.45 -29.11
N GLU A 308 5.41 10.08 -27.96
CA GLU A 308 5.92 10.35 -26.61
C GLU A 308 7.34 9.81 -26.40
N LEU A 309 7.77 8.78 -27.14
CA LEU A 309 9.14 8.26 -27.14
C LEU A 309 10.19 9.29 -27.57
N SER A 310 9.78 10.36 -28.25
CA SER A 310 10.68 11.45 -28.64
C SER A 310 11.31 12.12 -27.40
N SER A 311 10.59 12.20 -26.28
CA SER A 311 11.12 12.71 -25.00
C SER A 311 12.23 11.81 -24.44
N VAL A 312 12.07 10.49 -24.56
CA VAL A 312 13.06 9.50 -24.15
C VAL A 312 14.32 9.63 -25.00
N ILE A 313 14.16 9.77 -26.32
CA ILE A 313 15.28 9.98 -27.25
C ILE A 313 16.07 11.25 -26.88
N LEU A 314 15.38 12.37 -26.66
CA LEU A 314 16.02 13.64 -26.27
C LEU A 314 16.79 13.51 -24.96
N TYR A 315 16.23 12.81 -23.98
CA TYR A 315 16.90 12.57 -22.71
C TYR A 315 18.15 11.68 -22.87
N LEU A 316 18.07 10.61 -23.67
CA LEU A 316 19.22 9.76 -23.97
C LEU A 316 20.36 10.55 -24.64
N PHE A 317 20.04 11.50 -25.53
CA PHE A 317 21.05 12.41 -26.08
C PHE A 317 21.66 13.34 -25.02
N SER A 318 20.86 13.84 -24.08
CA SER A 318 21.38 14.64 -22.97
C SER A 318 22.35 13.84 -22.10
N ILE A 319 22.01 12.59 -21.76
CA ILE A 319 22.91 11.71 -21.02
C ILE A 319 24.16 11.41 -21.84
N LEU A 320 24.01 11.12 -23.13
CA LEU A 320 25.14 10.80 -24.00
C LEU A 320 26.19 11.92 -24.02
N ILE A 321 25.74 13.19 -24.04
CA ILE A 321 26.61 14.36 -23.97
C ILE A 321 27.28 14.48 -22.59
N ASP A 322 26.54 14.19 -21.53
CA ASP A 322 27.02 14.30 -20.14
C ASP A 322 27.94 13.12 -19.73
N SER A 323 27.88 11.99 -20.43
CA SER A 323 28.60 10.76 -20.04
C SER A 323 30.08 10.86 -20.40
N GLU A 324 30.94 10.64 -19.41
CA GLU A 324 32.40 10.61 -19.55
C GLU A 324 32.95 9.21 -19.84
N LEU A 325 32.10 8.17 -19.74
CA LEU A 325 32.52 6.77 -19.82
C LEU A 325 32.16 6.15 -21.18
N GLU A 326 33.16 5.64 -21.90
CA GLU A 326 32.98 5.10 -23.26
C GLU A 326 31.96 3.94 -23.32
N HIS A 327 31.92 3.08 -22.30
CA HIS A 327 31.00 1.95 -22.28
C HIS A 327 29.54 2.39 -22.09
N GLU A 328 29.30 3.44 -21.28
CA GLU A 328 27.97 4.05 -21.13
C GLU A 328 27.53 4.68 -22.46
N GLN A 329 28.39 5.48 -23.08
CA GLN A 329 28.13 6.12 -24.37
C GLN A 329 27.78 5.08 -25.45
N LEU A 330 28.53 3.97 -25.53
CA LEU A 330 28.25 2.89 -26.48
C LEU A 330 26.90 2.21 -26.22
N CYS A 331 26.54 1.98 -24.95
CA CYS A 331 25.25 1.41 -24.58
C CYS A 331 24.09 2.33 -24.97
N ILE A 332 24.22 3.63 -24.71
CA ILE A 332 23.22 4.65 -25.07
C ILE A 332 23.08 4.74 -26.60
N LEU A 333 24.18 4.76 -27.35
CA LEU A 333 24.16 4.80 -28.81
C LEU A 333 23.47 3.58 -29.42
N LYS A 334 23.74 2.37 -28.91
CA LYS A 334 23.04 1.15 -29.33
C LYS A 334 21.54 1.24 -29.08
N PHE A 335 21.15 1.80 -27.92
CA PHE A 335 19.74 1.95 -27.57
C PHE A 335 19.03 3.01 -28.40
N LEU A 336 19.69 4.14 -28.68
CA LEU A 336 19.20 5.16 -29.61
C LEU A 336 19.00 4.59 -31.02
N LEU A 337 19.95 3.80 -31.52
CA LEU A 337 19.83 3.13 -32.82
C LEU A 337 18.61 2.21 -32.86
N PHE A 338 18.39 1.42 -31.80
CA PHE A 338 17.19 0.59 -31.67
C PHE A 338 15.90 1.41 -31.76
N LEU A 339 15.79 2.52 -31.02
CA LEU A 339 14.59 3.37 -31.03
C LEU A 339 14.33 4.02 -32.40
N ILE A 340 15.39 4.46 -33.08
CA ILE A 340 15.29 5.04 -34.42
C ILE A 340 14.83 3.99 -35.44
N ASN A 341 15.34 2.76 -35.36
CA ASN A 341 14.91 1.67 -36.23
C ASN A 341 13.45 1.29 -35.97
N TRP A 342 13.02 1.19 -34.71
CA TRP A 342 11.62 0.91 -34.40
C TRP A 342 10.70 2.03 -34.94
N LYS A 343 11.14 3.30 -34.88
CA LYS A 343 10.39 4.41 -35.49
C LYS A 343 10.28 4.27 -37.01
N SER A 344 11.36 3.87 -37.70
CA SER A 344 11.37 3.79 -39.17
C SER A 344 10.60 2.59 -39.72
N GLU A 345 10.57 1.46 -39.00
CA GLU A 345 9.76 0.29 -39.36
C GLU A 345 8.25 0.60 -39.39
N ASN A 346 7.79 1.56 -38.58
CA ASN A 346 6.39 2.01 -38.55
C ASN A 346 6.03 3.00 -39.68
N VAL A 347 6.99 3.46 -40.49
CA VAL A 347 6.75 4.39 -41.62
C VAL A 347 6.52 3.64 -42.94
N LEU A 348 6.75 2.32 -42.97
CA LEU A 348 6.69 1.49 -44.18
C LEU A 348 5.39 0.69 -44.37
N PHE A 349 4.32 0.99 -43.61
CA PHE A 349 3.01 0.36 -43.76
C PHE A 349 1.90 1.34 -44.13
#